data_AF-A0A2V6MZ97-F1
#
_entry.id   AF-A0A2V6MZ97-F1
#
_cell.length_a   1.000
_cell.length_b   1.000
_cell.length_c   1.000
_cell.angle_alpha   90.00
_cell.angle_beta   90.00
_cell.angle_gamma   90.00
#
_symmetry.space_group_name_H-M   'P 1'
#
loop_
_entity.id
_entity.type
_entity.pdbx_description
1 polymer ?
#
loop_
_entity_poly.entity_id
_entity_poly.type
_entity_poly.pdbx_seq_one_letter_code
_entity_poly.pdbx_strand_id
1 'polypeptide(L)'
;ETNNAEKTLTETAELDRTLSTAQRYAGPKSTIIVSGDTAIGGLHVNGFPFRKDSGIALLGLNPSGEPWMTWATGPKGVQSYGAAKGPERQTPVNPDEATRKDQTEPAAFYTRSALETVEDVVSFGSGPGTETLQGTIDNTQIFKIIRDEL
;
A
#
# COMPACT_ATOMS: atom_id res chain seq x y z
N GLU A 1 4.54 -9.64 2.97
CA GLU A 1 4.60 -8.25 3.44
C GLU A 1 4.23 -8.11 4.90
N THR A 2 4.89 -7.20 5.63
CA THR A 2 4.83 -7.08 7.11
C THR A 2 3.93 -5.95 7.63
N ASN A 3 3.16 -5.29 6.75
CA ASN A 3 2.37 -4.10 7.05
C ASN A 3 3.23 -2.98 7.65
N ASN A 4 3.98 -2.34 6.75
CA ASN A 4 4.80 -1.18 7.04
C ASN A 4 4.50 -0.13 5.97
N ALA A 5 3.68 0.86 6.30
CA ALA A 5 3.24 1.85 5.34
C ALA A 5 4.37 2.83 4.97
N GLU A 6 5.29 3.14 5.88
CA GLU A 6 6.48 3.96 5.57
C GLU A 6 7.27 3.35 4.42
N LYS A 7 7.57 2.05 4.52
CA LYS A 7 8.28 1.31 3.50
C LYS A 7 7.49 1.30 2.18
N THR A 8 6.21 0.94 2.22
CA THR A 8 5.35 0.90 1.02
C THR A 8 5.29 2.26 0.31
N LEU A 9 5.09 3.35 1.05
CA LEU A 9 5.04 4.70 0.48
C LEU A 9 6.40 5.15 -0.05
N THR A 10 7.49 4.79 0.64
CA THR A 10 8.85 5.10 0.19
C THR A 10 9.17 4.38 -1.12
N GLU A 11 8.88 3.08 -1.21
CA GLU A 11 9.08 2.31 -2.44
C GLU A 11 8.21 2.82 -3.59
N THR A 12 6.97 3.25 -3.31
CA THR A 12 6.10 3.89 -4.29
C THR A 12 6.68 5.23 -4.79
N ALA A 13 7.26 6.03 -3.90
CA ALA A 13 7.93 7.28 -4.27
C ALA A 13 9.20 7.03 -5.10
N GLU A 14 9.95 5.96 -4.81
CA GLU A 14 11.11 5.57 -5.63
C GLU A 14 10.71 5.03 -7.00
N LEU A 15 9.58 4.32 -7.10
CA LEU A 15 9.00 3.92 -8.38
C LEU A 15 8.69 5.18 -9.23
N ASP A 16 8.02 6.18 -8.67
CA ASP A 16 7.71 7.44 -9.36
C ASP A 16 8.99 8.15 -9.87
N ARG A 17 10.04 8.24 -9.03
CA ARG A 17 11.34 8.80 -9.43
C ARG A 17 11.97 8.03 -10.59
N THR A 18 11.89 6.71 -10.55
CA THR A 18 12.40 5.82 -11.60
C THR A 18 11.64 6.03 -12.91
N LEU A 19 10.31 6.19 -12.85
CA LEU A 19 9.47 6.45 -14.02
C LEU A 19 9.76 7.82 -14.65
N SER A 20 9.91 8.87 -13.84
CA SER A 20 10.34 10.19 -14.32
C SER A 20 11.70 10.10 -15.03
N THR A 21 12.61 9.28 -14.51
CA THR A 21 13.91 9.05 -15.16
C THR A 21 13.74 8.29 -16.47
N ALA A 22 12.99 7.19 -16.48
CA ALA A 22 12.72 6.39 -17.68
C ALA A 22 12.09 7.24 -18.79
N GLN A 23 11.08 8.06 -18.47
CA GLN A 23 10.44 8.97 -19.42
C GLN A 23 11.42 9.95 -20.08
N ARG A 24 12.42 10.45 -19.33
CA ARG A 24 13.45 11.37 -19.88
C ARG A 24 14.38 10.69 -20.88
N TYR A 25 14.67 9.40 -20.69
CA TYR A 25 15.65 8.66 -21.51
C TYR A 25 15.03 7.81 -22.61
N ALA A 26 13.77 7.37 -22.47
CA ALA A 26 13.13 6.49 -23.44
C ALA A 26 12.87 7.18 -24.79
N GLY A 27 12.62 8.49 -24.77
CA GLY A 27 12.34 9.28 -25.96
C GLY A 27 10.87 9.26 -26.38
N PRO A 28 10.48 10.09 -27.37
CA PRO A 28 9.07 10.40 -27.64
C PRO A 28 8.28 9.27 -28.32
N LYS A 29 8.94 8.21 -28.77
CA LYS A 29 8.31 7.06 -29.44
C LYS A 29 8.19 5.83 -28.53
N SER A 30 8.53 5.96 -27.26
CA SER A 30 8.45 4.85 -26.32
C SER A 30 7.12 4.83 -25.60
N THR A 31 6.60 3.62 -25.45
CA THR A 31 5.43 3.33 -24.63
C THR A 31 5.87 2.87 -23.25
N ILE A 32 5.43 3.57 -22.21
CA ILE A 32 5.67 3.23 -20.81
C ILE A 32 4.31 2.99 -20.16
N ILE A 33 4.13 1.81 -19.59
CA ILE A 33 2.93 1.42 -18.84
C ILE A 33 3.34 1.00 -17.44
N VAL A 34 2.58 1.45 -16.45
CA VAL A 34 2.73 1.12 -15.05
C VAL A 34 1.40 0.62 -14.55
N SER A 35 1.38 -0.54 -13.91
CA SER A 35 0.18 -1.14 -13.34
C SER A 35 0.53 -1.83 -12.04
N GLY A 36 -0.37 -1.76 -11.07
CA GLY A 36 -0.36 -2.74 -9.98
C GLY A 36 -0.63 -4.14 -10.54
N ASP A 37 -0.08 -5.16 -9.89
CA ASP A 37 -0.42 -6.56 -10.15
C ASP A 37 -1.62 -6.99 -9.29
N THR A 38 -1.56 -6.67 -8.00
CA THR A 38 -2.58 -6.92 -6.99
C THR A 38 -2.40 -5.89 -5.87
N ALA A 39 -3.46 -5.64 -5.11
CA ALA A 39 -3.32 -4.88 -3.89
C ALA A 39 -3.01 -5.81 -2.71
N ILE A 40 -2.25 -5.34 -1.74
CA ILE A 40 -1.74 -6.17 -0.64
C ILE A 40 -2.14 -5.56 0.69
N GLY A 41 -2.68 -6.41 1.56
CA GLY A 41 -2.95 -6.11 2.97
C GLY A 41 -4.14 -5.19 3.22
N GLY A 42 -4.75 -4.62 2.18
CA GLY A 42 -5.86 -3.67 2.31
C GLY A 42 -5.46 -2.44 3.12
N LEU A 43 -4.42 -1.72 2.68
CA LEU A 43 -3.98 -0.47 3.30
C LEU A 43 -5.09 0.58 3.23
N HIS A 44 -5.37 1.22 4.36
CA HIS A 44 -6.37 2.28 4.46
C HIS A 44 -5.82 3.50 5.18
N VAL A 45 -6.23 4.69 4.75
CA VAL A 45 -6.00 5.96 5.45
C VAL A 45 -7.28 6.36 6.15
N ASN A 46 -7.28 6.35 7.48
CA ASN A 46 -8.45 6.60 8.30
C ASN A 46 -8.68 8.09 8.55
N GLY A 47 -9.90 8.44 8.95
CA GLY A 47 -10.23 9.77 9.45
C GLY A 47 -10.19 10.87 8.38
N PHE A 48 -9.93 12.10 8.81
CA PHE A 48 -9.97 13.31 7.98
C PHE A 48 -8.68 14.13 8.18
N PRO A 49 -7.57 13.77 7.49
CA PRO A 49 -6.33 14.49 7.63
C PRO A 49 -6.50 15.94 7.17
N PHE A 50 -5.89 16.88 7.90
CA PHE A 50 -5.86 18.25 7.43
C PHE A 50 -4.96 18.34 6.20
N ARG A 51 -5.24 19.27 5.29
CA ARG A 51 -4.42 19.47 4.08
C ARG A 51 -2.92 19.69 4.37
N LYS A 52 -2.57 20.14 5.58
CA LYS A 52 -1.19 20.38 5.99
C LYS A 52 -0.51 19.13 6.58
N ASP A 53 -1.28 18.12 6.95
CA ASP A 53 -0.75 16.85 7.45
C ASP A 53 -0.12 16.11 6.27
N SER A 54 1.18 15.82 6.36
CA SER A 54 1.93 15.21 5.27
C SER A 54 3.13 14.42 5.79
N GLY A 55 3.62 13.50 4.96
CA GLY A 55 4.81 12.70 5.24
C GLY A 55 4.70 11.93 6.55
N ILE A 56 5.71 12.07 7.41
CA ILE A 56 5.83 11.36 8.69
C ILE A 56 4.66 11.59 9.65
N ALA A 57 3.96 12.71 9.54
CA ALA A 57 2.79 12.99 10.37
C ALA A 57 1.65 11.98 10.13
N LEU A 58 1.57 11.42 8.91
CA LEU A 58 0.58 10.41 8.54
C LEU A 58 1.00 8.99 8.91
N LEU A 59 2.26 8.77 9.32
CA LEU A 59 2.75 7.47 9.80
C LEU A 59 2.50 7.27 11.30
N GLY A 60 1.98 8.30 11.98
CA GLY A 60 1.67 8.28 13.41
C GLY A 60 0.18 8.18 13.72
N LEU A 61 -0.18 8.71 14.88
CA LEU A 61 -1.55 8.77 15.36
C LEU A 61 -2.24 10.07 14.90
N ASN A 62 -3.55 9.97 14.64
CA ASN A 62 -4.43 11.09 14.40
C ASN A 62 -4.73 11.85 15.72
N PRO A 63 -5.40 13.03 15.66
CA PRO A 63 -5.76 13.79 16.87
C PRO A 63 -6.67 13.05 17.86
N SER A 64 -7.36 11.99 17.43
CA SER A 64 -8.17 11.12 18.29
C SER A 64 -7.34 10.04 18.99
N GLY A 65 -6.03 9.95 18.71
CA GLY A 65 -5.12 8.93 19.25
C GLY A 65 -5.17 7.59 18.51
N GLU A 66 -5.81 7.53 17.34
CA GLU A 66 -5.91 6.31 16.52
C GLU A 66 -4.92 6.36 15.34
N PRO A 67 -4.42 5.23 14.83
CA PRO A 67 -3.49 5.23 13.69
C PRO A 67 -4.09 5.82 12.40
N TRP A 68 -3.33 6.70 11.74
CA TRP A 68 -3.71 7.24 10.43
C TRP A 68 -3.80 6.15 9.36
N MET A 69 -2.89 5.20 9.40
CA MET A 69 -2.87 4.07 8.47
C MET A 69 -3.15 2.77 9.20
N THR A 70 -3.94 1.91 8.57
CA THR A 70 -4.28 0.57 9.08
C THR A 70 -4.37 -0.42 7.93
N TRP A 71 -4.34 -1.71 8.25
CA TRP A 71 -4.41 -2.78 7.27
C TRP A 71 -5.61 -3.69 7.53
N ALA A 72 -6.15 -4.32 6.49
CA ALA A 72 -7.19 -5.33 6.64
C ALA A 72 -6.61 -6.65 7.18
N THR A 73 -5.48 -7.10 6.64
CA THR A 73 -4.84 -8.37 7.02
C THR A 73 -3.36 -8.19 7.29
N GLY A 74 -2.83 -8.97 8.24
CA GLY A 74 -1.45 -8.76 8.65
C GLY A 74 -0.93 -9.49 9.87
N PRO A 75 0.39 -9.58 10.05
CA PRO A 75 1.00 -10.08 11.29
C PRO A 75 0.64 -9.28 12.55
N LYS A 76 0.11 -8.06 12.39
CA LYS A 76 -0.36 -7.20 13.50
C LYS A 76 -1.88 -7.17 13.64
N GLY A 77 -2.54 -8.20 13.12
CA GLY A 77 -3.96 -8.39 13.32
C GLY A 77 -4.30 -9.02 14.66
N VAL A 78 -5.55 -8.87 15.09
CA VAL A 78 -6.05 -9.57 16.27
C VAL A 78 -6.12 -11.09 15.98
N GLN A 79 -5.43 -11.88 16.79
CA GLN A 79 -5.50 -13.34 16.75
C GLN A 79 -6.78 -13.81 17.47
N SER A 80 -7.93 -13.71 16.81
CA SER A 80 -9.19 -14.25 17.35
C SER A 80 -9.66 -15.45 16.52
N TYR A 81 -9.00 -16.59 16.69
CA TYR A 81 -9.59 -17.87 16.31
C TYR A 81 -10.12 -18.56 17.58
N GLY A 82 -11.45 -18.57 17.75
CA GLY A 82 -12.15 -19.12 18.92
C GLY A 82 -12.83 -18.05 19.78
N ALA A 83 -13.81 -18.46 20.58
CA ALA A 83 -14.64 -17.60 21.42
C ALA A 83 -13.82 -16.52 22.14
N ALA A 84 -14.30 -15.27 22.07
CA ALA A 84 -13.67 -14.10 22.65
C ALA A 84 -13.03 -14.41 24.01
N LYS A 85 -11.70 -14.56 24.03
CA LYS A 85 -10.98 -14.59 25.30
C LYS A 85 -11.07 -13.19 25.87
N GLY A 86 -11.60 -13.10 27.09
CA GLY A 86 -11.61 -11.87 27.88
C GLY A 86 -10.21 -11.27 28.02
N PRO A 87 -10.10 -10.06 28.59
CA PRO A 87 -8.93 -9.20 28.47
C PRO A 87 -7.65 -9.95 28.86
N GLU A 88 -6.79 -10.20 27.88
CA GLU A 88 -5.48 -10.80 28.14
C GLU A 88 -4.68 -9.85 29.04
N ARG A 89 -4.24 -10.37 30.18
CA ARG A 89 -3.27 -9.69 31.04
C ARG A 89 -2.03 -9.39 30.22
N GLN A 90 -1.78 -8.11 30.00
CA GLN A 90 -0.50 -7.58 29.54
C GLN A 90 0.59 -8.10 30.46
N THR A 91 1.37 -9.09 30.01
CA THR A 91 2.68 -9.38 30.59
C THR A 91 3.52 -8.12 30.47
N PRO A 92 4.18 -7.64 31.55
CA PRO A 92 4.91 -6.38 31.50
C PRO A 92 6.13 -6.55 30.61
N VAL A 93 6.03 -6.05 29.37
CA VAL A 93 7.17 -5.91 28.46
C VAL A 93 8.00 -4.74 28.98
N ASN A 94 9.32 -4.93 29.07
CA ASN A 94 10.27 -3.89 29.47
C ASN A 94 9.99 -2.58 28.70
N PRO A 95 10.01 -1.41 29.37
CA PRO A 95 9.72 -0.11 28.73
C PRO A 95 10.57 0.17 27.49
N ASP A 96 11.80 -0.34 27.47
CA ASP A 96 12.77 -0.14 26.39
C ASP A 96 12.57 -1.10 25.18
N GLU A 97 11.84 -2.20 25.35
CA GLU A 97 11.43 -3.08 24.23
C GLU A 97 10.11 -2.64 23.60
N ALA A 98 9.20 -2.06 24.40
CA ALA A 98 7.94 -1.49 23.92
C ALA A 98 8.16 -0.29 22.98
N THR A 99 9.25 0.45 23.17
CA THR A 99 9.56 1.61 22.31
C THR A 99 10.10 1.23 20.93
N ARG A 100 10.50 -0.03 20.70
CA ARG A 100 11.06 -0.50 19.42
C ARG A 100 10.19 -1.50 18.66
N LYS A 101 9.18 -2.11 19.29
CA LYS A 101 8.28 -3.10 18.66
C LYS A 101 6.99 -2.51 18.06
N ASP A 102 6.64 -1.25 18.35
CA ASP A 102 5.29 -0.71 18.13
C ASP A 102 5.16 0.44 17.11
N GLN A 103 6.06 0.59 16.14
CA GLN A 103 5.91 1.59 15.07
C GLN A 103 5.40 1.00 13.77
N THR A 104 4.43 0.10 13.84
CA THR A 104 3.94 -0.52 12.62
C THR A 104 2.43 -0.67 12.73
N GLU A 105 1.72 -0.35 11.66
CA GLU A 105 0.29 -0.09 11.69
C GLU A 105 -0.52 -1.36 12.04
N PRO A 106 -1.64 -1.24 12.78
CA PRO A 106 -2.42 -2.41 13.15
C PRO A 106 -3.17 -2.99 11.96
N ALA A 107 -3.49 -4.28 12.05
CA ALA A 107 -4.35 -4.95 11.07
C ALA A 107 -5.67 -5.41 11.71
N ALA A 108 -6.73 -5.55 10.91
CA ALA A 108 -8.01 -6.06 11.41
C ALA A 108 -7.99 -7.58 11.67
N PHE A 109 -7.31 -8.37 10.84
CA PHE A 109 -7.24 -9.83 10.98
C PHE A 109 -5.81 -10.36 10.93
N TYR A 110 -5.47 -11.28 11.86
CA TYR A 110 -4.13 -11.84 11.91
C TYR A 110 -3.86 -12.82 10.77
N THR A 111 -2.78 -12.57 10.05
CA THR A 111 -2.19 -13.50 9.08
C THR A 111 -0.67 -13.45 9.19
N ARG A 112 0.04 -14.51 8.80
CA ARG A 112 1.52 -14.52 8.89
C ARG A 112 2.18 -13.44 8.01
N SER A 113 1.50 -13.07 6.93
CA SER A 113 1.84 -12.00 5.99
C SER A 113 0.54 -11.36 5.54
N ALA A 114 0.58 -10.06 5.20
CA ALA A 114 -0.50 -9.40 4.49
C ALA A 114 -0.96 -10.25 3.29
N LEU A 115 -2.28 -10.44 3.15
CA LEU A 115 -2.90 -11.16 2.04
C LEU A 115 -3.25 -10.19 0.91
N GLU A 116 -3.35 -10.73 -0.30
CA GLU A 116 -3.84 -9.97 -1.45
C GLU A 116 -5.30 -9.56 -1.28
N THR A 117 -5.65 -8.38 -1.79
CA THR A 117 -7.01 -7.83 -1.83
C THR A 117 -7.52 -7.77 -3.27
N VAL A 118 -8.81 -8.05 -3.46
CA VAL A 118 -9.45 -8.17 -4.79
C VAL A 118 -10.01 -6.81 -5.27
N GLU A 119 -9.25 -5.74 -5.06
CA GLU A 119 -9.63 -4.40 -5.53
C GLU A 119 -9.05 -4.12 -6.92
N ASP A 120 -9.74 -3.27 -7.68
CA ASP A 120 -9.24 -2.81 -8.97
C ASP A 120 -7.97 -1.98 -8.75
N VAL A 121 -6.90 -2.37 -9.44
CA VAL A 121 -5.62 -1.64 -9.44
C VAL A 121 -5.62 -0.55 -10.50
N VAL A 122 -4.93 0.55 -10.22
CA VAL A 122 -4.78 1.64 -11.19
C VAL A 122 -3.65 1.32 -12.15
N SER A 123 -3.87 1.64 -13.42
CA SER A 123 -2.82 1.62 -14.45
C SER A 123 -2.67 3.00 -15.08
N PHE A 124 -1.41 3.38 -15.35
CA PHE A 124 -1.02 4.61 -16.01
C PHE A 124 -0.18 4.29 -17.24
N GLY A 125 -0.40 5.02 -18.33
CA GLY A 125 0.38 4.89 -19.55
C GLY A 125 0.80 6.24 -20.12
N SER A 126 1.95 6.24 -20.79
CA SER A 126 2.43 7.34 -21.62
C SER A 126 3.06 6.79 -22.89
N GLY A 127 2.81 7.44 -24.03
CA GLY A 127 3.34 7.06 -25.33
C GLY A 127 2.29 6.43 -26.25
N PRO A 128 2.72 5.94 -27.44
CA PRO A 128 1.84 5.28 -28.41
C PRO A 128 1.02 4.12 -27.82
N GLY A 129 -0.23 3.97 -28.25
CA GLY A 129 -1.15 2.88 -27.85
C GLY A 129 -1.80 3.07 -26.47
N THR A 130 -1.30 3.99 -25.64
CA THR A 130 -1.80 4.21 -24.27
C THR A 130 -3.13 4.96 -24.21
N GLU A 131 -3.60 5.54 -25.31
CA GLU A 131 -4.95 6.11 -25.45
C GLU A 131 -6.07 5.08 -25.21
N THR A 132 -5.74 3.78 -25.30
CA THR A 132 -6.65 2.68 -25.01
C THR A 132 -6.76 2.37 -23.51
N LEU A 133 -5.84 2.89 -22.67
CA LEU A 133 -5.87 2.76 -21.20
C LEU A 133 -6.84 3.77 -20.58
N GLN A 134 -8.13 3.56 -20.80
CA GLN A 134 -9.19 4.43 -20.28
C GLN A 134 -10.33 3.63 -19.66
N GLY A 135 -10.92 4.18 -18.59
CA GLY A 135 -12.03 3.56 -17.87
C GLY A 135 -11.59 2.30 -17.10
N THR A 136 -12.50 1.33 -17.01
CA THR A 136 -12.24 0.02 -16.41
C THR A 136 -11.97 -0.99 -17.53
N ILE A 137 -10.83 -1.68 -17.45
CA ILE A 137 -10.39 -2.65 -18.47
C ILE A 137 -9.91 -3.92 -17.79
N ASP A 138 -9.95 -5.04 -18.51
CA ASP A 138 -9.29 -6.27 -18.06
C ASP A 138 -7.78 -6.09 -18.09
N ASN A 139 -7.06 -6.60 -17.08
CA ASN A 139 -5.59 -6.58 -17.04
C ASN A 139 -4.96 -7.21 -18.31
N THR A 140 -5.63 -8.19 -18.93
CA THR A 140 -5.17 -8.81 -20.20
C THR A 140 -5.10 -7.84 -21.38
N GLN A 141 -5.76 -6.67 -21.31
CA GLN A 141 -5.68 -5.64 -22.33
C GLN A 141 -4.29 -4.99 -22.37
N ILE A 142 -3.61 -4.87 -21.21
CA ILE A 142 -2.24 -4.31 -21.15
C ILE A 142 -1.29 -5.10 -22.06
N PHE A 143 -1.40 -6.43 -22.05
CA PHE A 143 -0.61 -7.29 -22.92
C PHE A 143 -0.86 -7.02 -24.41
N LYS A 144 -2.11 -6.75 -24.79
CA LYS A 144 -2.46 -6.46 -26.20
C LYS A 144 -1.86 -5.13 -26.64
N ILE A 145 -1.90 -4.12 -25.78
CA ILE A 145 -1.30 -2.80 -26.05
C ILE A 145 0.20 -2.96 -26.27
N ILE A 146 0.89 -3.67 -25.38
CA ILE A 146 2.34 -3.89 -25.52
C ILE A 146 2.64 -4.66 -26.81
N ARG A 147 1.89 -5.72 -27.11
CA ARG A 147 2.09 -6.53 -28.32
C ARG A 147 1.93 -5.70 -29.60
N ASP A 148 0.97 -4.80 -29.63
CA ASP A 148 0.65 -4.04 -30.84
C ASP A 148 1.65 -2.90 -31.09
N GLU A 149 2.45 -2.52 -30.08
CA GLU A 149 3.51 -1.47 -30.14
C GLU A 149 4.95 -2.03 -30.20
N LEU A 150 5.13 -3.36 -30.27
CA LEU A 150 6.42 -4.04 -30.47
C LEU A 150 6.74 -4.27 -31.96
#